data_AF-A0A820KL70-F1
#
_entry.id   AF-A0A820KL70-F1
#
_cell.length_a   1.000
_cell.length_b   1.000
_cell.length_c   1.000
_cell.angle_alpha   90.00
_cell.angle_beta   90.00
_cell.angle_gamma   90.00
#
_symmetry.space_group_name_H-M   'P 1'
#
loop_
_entity.id
_entity.type
_entity.pdbx_description
1 polymer ?
#
loop_
_entity_poly.entity_id
_entity_poly.type
_entity_poly.pdbx_seq_one_letter_code
_entity_poly.pdbx_strand_id
1 'polypeptide(L)'
;MNNTLLDKVRDMQAELTLTRQDIHAHPEMGMEEVRTSALVAAKLKQWGVEVTEGVGRFGVVGTLKSLRPGNRAIGLRADMDALQLIEKTGVPYPSA
;
A
#
# COMPACT_ATOMS: atom_id res chain seq x y z
N MET A 1 10.01 18.34 15.00
CA MET A 1 9.12 17.35 14.33
C MET A 1 7.69 17.80 14.57
N ASN A 2 6.86 17.86 13.53
CA ASN A 2 5.51 18.38 13.66
C ASN A 2 4.58 17.25 14.16
N ASN A 3 4.26 17.24 15.46
CA ASN A 3 3.45 16.18 16.09
C ASN A 3 2.12 15.95 15.35
N THR A 4 1.55 17.01 14.78
CA THR A 4 0.28 16.98 14.06
C THR A 4 0.22 15.98 12.89
N LEU A 5 1.33 15.72 12.20
CA LEU A 5 1.34 14.71 11.12
C LEU A 5 1.28 13.29 11.70
N LEU A 6 2.09 13.03 12.73
CA LEU A 6 2.11 11.72 13.39
C LEU A 6 0.76 11.44 14.06
N ASP A 7 0.11 12.45 14.64
CA ASP A 7 -1.22 12.32 15.22
C ASP A 7 -2.27 11.95 14.15
N LYS A 8 -2.25 12.62 12.99
CA LYS A 8 -3.13 12.22 11.86
C LYS A 8 -2.88 10.79 11.38
N VAL A 9 -1.62 10.34 11.34
CA VAL A 9 -1.31 8.96 10.97
C VAL A 9 -1.81 7.97 12.03
N ARG A 10 -1.74 8.33 13.32
CA ARG A 10 -2.32 7.53 14.41
C ARG A 10 -3.83 7.38 14.27
N ASP A 11 -4.53 8.44 13.86
CA ASP A 11 -5.98 8.38 13.60
C ASP A 11 -6.33 7.36 12.49
N MET A 12 -5.41 7.13 11.54
CA MET A 12 -5.57 6.14 10.46
C MET A 12 -5.18 4.71 10.88
N GLN A 13 -4.66 4.49 12.09
CA GLN A 13 -4.07 3.22 12.50
C GLN A 13 -5.04 2.04 12.34
N ALA A 14 -6.32 2.22 12.70
CA ALA A 14 -7.32 1.17 12.59
C ALA A 14 -7.53 0.74 11.11
N GLU A 15 -7.67 1.71 10.20
CA GLU A 15 -7.85 1.44 8.77
C GLU A 15 -6.60 0.77 8.16
N LEU A 16 -5.42 1.26 8.50
CA LEU A 16 -4.15 0.70 8.02
C LEU A 16 -3.95 -0.72 8.55
N THR A 17 -4.34 -1.00 9.80
CA THR A 17 -4.27 -2.35 10.38
C THR A 17 -5.18 -3.32 9.64
N LEU A 18 -6.43 -2.91 9.35
CA LEU A 18 -7.35 -3.73 8.57
C LEU A 18 -6.84 -3.99 7.16
N THR A 19 -6.29 -2.96 6.50
CA THR A 19 -5.69 -3.09 5.17
C THR A 19 -4.53 -4.09 5.18
N ARG A 20 -3.65 -4.00 6.18
CA ARG A 20 -2.52 -4.93 6.34
C ARG A 20 -2.98 -6.36 6.63
N GLN A 21 -4.02 -6.53 7.44
CA GLN A 21 -4.61 -7.85 7.73
C GLN A 21 -5.28 -8.46 6.49
N ASP A 22 -5.95 -7.66 5.67
CA ASP A 22 -6.55 -8.12 4.42
C ASP A 22 -5.50 -8.57 3.39
N ILE A 23 -4.42 -7.80 3.23
CA ILE A 23 -3.30 -8.19 2.36
C ILE A 23 -2.65 -9.48 2.88
N HIS A 24 -2.44 -9.58 4.19
CA HIS A 24 -1.86 -10.77 4.83
C HIS A 24 -2.70 -12.03 4.58
N ALA A 25 -4.02 -11.94 4.74
CA ALA A 25 -4.92 -13.08 4.57
C ALA A 25 -5.06 -13.53 3.11
N HIS A 26 -4.71 -12.69 2.13
CA HIS A 26 -4.81 -12.98 0.70
C HIS A 26 -3.47 -12.72 0.00
N PRO A 27 -2.44 -13.54 0.30
CA PRO A 27 -1.13 -13.38 -0.31
C PRO A 27 -1.19 -13.69 -1.81
N GLU A 28 -0.48 -12.91 -2.61
CA GLU A 28 -0.30 -13.17 -4.04
C GLU A 28 1.19 -13.29 -4.36
N MET A 29 1.53 -14.21 -5.26
CA MET A 29 2.91 -14.46 -5.65
C MET A 29 3.47 -13.32 -6.50
N GLY A 30 4.80 -13.24 -6.53
CA GLY A 30 5.52 -12.35 -7.42
C GLY A 30 5.04 -12.46 -8.87
N MET A 31 4.68 -11.33 -9.49
CA MET A 31 4.14 -11.24 -10.85
C MET A 31 2.72 -11.79 -11.05
N GLU A 32 1.96 -11.95 -9.98
CA GLU A 32 0.56 -12.41 -9.97
C GLU A 32 -0.34 -11.57 -9.04
N GLU A 33 0.10 -10.37 -8.62
CA GLU A 33 -0.49 -9.53 -7.59
C GLU A 33 -1.74 -8.74 -8.07
N VAL A 34 -2.68 -9.42 -8.71
CA VAL A 34 -3.86 -8.81 -9.34
C VAL A 34 -4.72 -8.08 -8.30
N ARG A 35 -5.05 -8.75 -7.19
CA ARG A 35 -5.93 -8.22 -6.14
C ARG A 35 -5.22 -7.14 -5.33
N THR A 36 -3.97 -7.38 -4.97
CA THR A 36 -3.17 -6.54 -4.10
C THR A 36 -2.82 -5.22 -4.79
N SER A 37 -2.42 -5.27 -6.06
CA SER A 37 -2.20 -4.05 -6.87
C SER A 37 -3.48 -3.22 -7.01
N ALA A 38 -4.62 -3.86 -7.31
CA ALA A 38 -5.91 -3.18 -7.43
C ALA A 38 -6.34 -2.53 -6.09
N LEU A 39 -6.11 -3.21 -4.96
CA LEU A 39 -6.40 -2.69 -3.63
C LEU A 39 -5.54 -1.45 -3.32
N VAL A 40 -4.24 -1.51 -3.59
CA VAL A 40 -3.32 -0.37 -3.38
C VAL A 40 -3.73 0.83 -4.23
N ALA A 41 -4.04 0.60 -5.51
CA ALA A 41 -4.52 1.65 -6.41
C ALA A 41 -5.83 2.28 -5.92
N ALA A 42 -6.79 1.46 -5.47
CA ALA A 42 -8.06 1.94 -4.94
C ALA A 42 -7.88 2.80 -3.68
N LYS A 43 -7.03 2.38 -2.74
CA LYS A 43 -6.72 3.16 -1.52
C LYS A 43 -6.07 4.51 -1.85
N LEU A 44 -5.06 4.52 -2.72
CA LEU A 44 -4.41 5.75 -3.15
C LEU A 44 -5.40 6.72 -3.81
N LYS A 45 -6.29 6.22 -4.68
CA LYS A 45 -7.36 7.03 -5.29
C LYS A 45 -8.34 7.58 -4.25
N GLN A 46 -8.75 6.77 -3.27
CA GLN A 46 -9.63 7.21 -2.17
C GLN A 46 -9.02 8.34 -1.35
N TRP A 47 -7.70 8.35 -1.18
CA TRP A 47 -6.97 9.43 -0.51
C TRP A 47 -6.71 10.66 -1.41
N GLY A 48 -7.19 10.65 -2.65
CA GLY A 48 -7.05 11.76 -3.61
C GLY A 48 -5.68 11.83 -4.28
N VAL A 49 -4.93 10.73 -4.32
CA VAL A 49 -3.62 10.66 -5.00
C VAL A 49 -3.83 10.41 -6.51
N GLU A 50 -3.00 11.02 -7.35
CA GLU A 50 -2.92 10.69 -8.78
C GLU A 50 -2.21 9.34 -8.94
N VAL A 51 -2.88 8.35 -9.54
CA VAL A 51 -2.38 6.98 -9.61
C VAL A 51 -2.17 6.53 -11.06
N THR A 52 -0.98 5.99 -11.32
CA THR A 52 -0.67 5.23 -12.54
C THR A 52 -0.59 3.75 -12.19
N GLU A 53 -1.44 2.94 -12.82
CA GLU A 53 -1.48 1.48 -12.67
C GLU A 53 -0.80 0.80 -13.86
N GLY A 54 -0.50 -0.50 -13.73
CA GLY A 54 0.02 -1.29 -14.85
C GLY A 54 1.52 -1.10 -15.12
N VAL A 55 2.26 -0.44 -14.22
CA VAL A 55 3.70 -0.21 -14.40
C VAL A 55 4.44 -1.53 -14.21
N GLY A 56 4.94 -2.12 -15.30
CA GLY A 56 5.52 -3.46 -15.24
C GLY A 56 4.49 -4.52 -14.82
N ARG A 57 3.27 -4.44 -15.38
CA ARG A 57 2.09 -5.31 -15.13
C ARG A 57 1.30 -4.97 -13.88
N PHE A 58 1.89 -5.09 -12.69
CA PHE A 58 1.16 -4.90 -11.42
C PHE A 58 1.64 -3.70 -10.59
N GLY A 59 2.71 -3.02 -11.01
CA GLY A 59 3.20 -1.86 -10.30
C GLY A 59 2.19 -0.71 -10.28
N VAL A 60 2.09 -0.07 -9.12
CA VAL A 60 1.25 1.10 -8.86
C VAL A 60 2.14 2.26 -8.43
N VAL A 61 2.01 3.40 -9.11
CA VAL A 61 2.75 4.63 -8.79
C VAL A 61 1.76 5.72 -8.40
N GLY A 62 1.79 6.13 -7.13
CA GLY A 62 1.07 7.30 -6.61
C GLY A 62 1.94 8.55 -6.69
N THR A 63 1.42 9.61 -7.32
CA THR A 63 2.12 10.90 -7.47
C THR A 63 1.42 11.99 -6.67
N LEU A 64 2.15 12.59 -5.73
CA LEU A 64 1.72 13.77 -4.98
C LEU A 64 2.43 15.01 -5.54
N LYS A 65 1.69 15.87 -6.24
CA LYS A 65 2.23 17.14 -6.76
C LYS A 65 2.14 18.23 -5.69
N SER A 66 3.26 18.86 -5.41
CA SER A 66 3.31 20.04 -4.53
C SER A 66 2.59 21.22 -5.19
N LEU A 67 1.87 22.01 -4.39
CA LEU A 67 1.29 23.28 -4.84
C LEU A 67 2.35 24.39 -5.02
N ARG A 68 3.57 24.16 -4.51
CA ARG A 68 4.68 25.11 -4.62
C ARG A 68 5.49 24.86 -5.90
N PRO A 69 5.96 25.92 -6.58
CA PRO A 69 6.83 25.76 -7.74
C PRO A 69 8.13 25.06 -7.37
N GLY A 70 8.64 24.22 -8.28
CA GLY A 70 9.90 23.49 -8.12
C GLY A 70 9.92 22.18 -8.90
N ASN A 71 11.10 21.60 -9.03
CA ASN A 71 11.35 20.34 -9.75
C ASN A 71 11.98 19.25 -8.86
N ARG A 72 12.02 19.46 -7.54
CA ARG A 72 12.53 18.45 -6.60
C ARG A 72 11.51 17.35 -6.41
N ALA A 73 11.96 16.11 -6.41
CA ALA A 73 11.12 14.94 -6.19
C ALA A 73 11.79 13.99 -5.18
N ILE A 74 10.96 13.24 -4.44
CA ILE A 74 11.38 12.15 -3.55
C ILE A 74 10.55 10.93 -3.93
N GLY A 75 11.20 9.79 -4.16
CA GLY A 75 10.55 8.51 -4.37
C GLY A 75 10.52 7.71 -3.07
N LEU A 76 9.36 7.13 -2.75
CA LEU A 76 9.19 6.15 -1.68
C LEU A 76 8.72 4.84 -2.32
N ARG A 77 9.27 3.71 -1.88
CA ARG A 77 8.98 2.39 -2.46
C ARG A 77 8.63 1.38 -1.37
N ALA A 78 7.59 0.60 -1.62
CA ALA A 78 7.21 -0.59 -0.88
C ALA A 78 6.86 -1.70 -1.89
N ASP A 79 7.24 -2.94 -1.59
CA ASP A 79 6.79 -4.15 -2.28
C ASP A 79 5.51 -4.70 -1.67
N MET A 80 4.87 -5.63 -2.39
CA MET A 80 3.58 -6.20 -2.01
C MET A 80 3.44 -7.69 -2.34
N ASP A 81 4.45 -8.32 -2.94
CA ASP A 81 4.44 -9.74 -3.25
C ASP A 81 4.66 -10.61 -2.00
N ALA A 82 4.06 -11.79 -2.02
CA ALA A 82 4.17 -12.78 -0.97
C ALA A 82 5.09 -13.95 -1.37
N LEU A 83 5.35 -14.81 -0.39
CA LEU A 83 6.16 -16.01 -0.56
C LEU A 83 5.28 -17.26 -0.54
N GLN A 84 5.71 -18.30 -1.27
CA GLN A 84 5.08 -19.61 -1.23
C GLN A 84 5.50 -20.38 0.02
N LEU A 85 4.89 -20.04 1.15
CA LEU A 85 5.18 -20.63 2.46
C LEU A 85 3.88 -20.93 3.20
N ILE A 86 3.86 -22.03 3.92
CA ILE A 86 2.77 -22.34 4.84
C ILE A 86 2.97 -21.53 6.12
N GLU A 87 2.04 -20.63 6.41
CA GLU A 87 2.10 -19.80 7.61
C GLU A 87 1.91 -20.64 8.89
N LYS A 88 2.67 -20.31 9.94
CA LYS A 88 2.60 -20.97 11.27
C LYS A 88 2.52 -19.98 12.44
N THR A 89 2.03 -18.77 12.21
CA THR A 89 2.01 -17.70 13.22
C THR A 89 0.85 -17.83 14.21
N GLY A 90 -0.28 -18.40 13.82
CA GLY A 90 -1.48 -18.53 14.65
C GLY A 90 -2.28 -17.23 14.82
N VAL A 91 -2.02 -16.21 14.00
CA VAL A 91 -2.79 -14.96 13.99
C VAL A 91 -4.22 -15.18 13.46
N PRO A 92 -5.22 -14.37 13.84
CA PRO A 92 -6.62 -14.55 13.41
C PRO A 92 -6.90 -14.19 11.94
N TYR A 93 -5.86 -13.82 11.18
CA TYR A 93 -5.89 -13.45 9.76
C TYR A 93 -4.82 -14.24 8.98
N PRO A 94 -4.79 -15.57 9.06
CA PRO A 94 -3.72 -16.35 8.43
C PRO A 94 -3.77 -16.17 6.90
N SER A 95 -2.59 -16.22 6.27
CA SER A 95 -2.41 -16.43 4.84
C SER A 95 -3.20 -17.65 4.40
N ALA A 96 -4.03 -17.48 3.37
CA ALA A 96 -4.78 -18.55 2.73
C ALA A 96 -3.89 -19.59 2.02
#